data_AF-A0A955IJI5-F1
#
_entry.id   AF-A0A955IJI5-F1
#
_cell.length_a   1.000
_cell.length_b   1.000
_cell.length_c   1.000
_cell.angle_alpha   90.00
_cell.angle_beta   90.00
_cell.angle_gamma   90.00
#
_symmetry.space_group_name_H-M   'P 1'
#
loop_
_entity.id
_entity.type
_entity.pdbx_description
1 polymer ?
#
loop_
_entity_poly.entity_id
_entity_poly.type
_entity_poly.pdbx_seq_one_letter_code
_entity_poly.pdbx_strand_id
1 'polypeptide(L)'
;TSVRTVSVPILENDTFHPSIALDLTDALVKEIQRRTPYNVTGEVRADTILSGRIRRVELDQLAKSKLTGLSEEVIVTVTIDFEWTDLRTGRTLVARESYAGQGVFNPSRPVGEPVELGTLAVVQQLARDVVSEMRSAW
;
A
#
# COMPACT_ATOMS: atom_id res chain seq x y z
N THR A 1 16.10 -4.86 23.72
CA THR A 1 15.30 -3.62 23.66
C THR A 1 14.07 -3.89 22.85
N SER A 2 12.87 -3.65 23.37
CA SER A 2 11.63 -3.85 22.59
C SER A 2 11.40 -2.65 21.67
N VAL A 3 11.10 -2.91 20.40
CA VAL A 3 10.67 -1.88 19.44
C VAL A 3 9.31 -1.37 19.88
N ARG A 4 9.17 -0.05 20.05
CA ARG A 4 7.92 0.59 20.48
C ARG A 4 7.45 1.66 19.51
N THR A 5 8.37 2.31 18.80
CA THR A 5 8.04 3.39 17.88
C THR A 5 8.50 3.08 16.46
N VAL A 6 7.67 3.49 15.49
CA VAL A 6 7.97 3.36 14.06
C VAL A 6 7.74 4.70 13.37
N SER A 7 8.62 5.05 12.45
CA SER A 7 8.41 6.16 11.52
C SER A 7 7.95 5.64 10.18
N VAL A 8 6.98 6.34 9.57
CA VAL A 8 6.50 6.06 8.22
C VAL A 8 6.57 7.37 7.43
N PRO A 9 7.68 7.66 6.74
CA PRO A 9 7.76 8.78 5.83
C PRO A 9 6.72 8.66 4.71
N ILE A 10 6.45 9.77 4.02
CA ILE A 10 5.70 9.71 2.76
C ILE A 10 6.47 8.81 1.80
N LEU A 11 5.79 7.82 1.21
CA LEU A 11 6.43 6.95 0.24
C LEU A 11 6.95 7.77 -0.96
N GLU A 12 8.08 7.35 -1.50
CA GLU A 12 8.53 7.85 -2.78
C GLU A 12 7.57 7.39 -3.88
N ASN A 13 7.48 8.16 -4.97
CA ASN A 13 6.52 7.89 -6.04
C ASN A 13 7.16 8.12 -7.41
N ASP A 14 7.34 7.03 -8.15
CA ASP A 14 7.89 7.07 -9.51
C ASP A 14 6.77 7.15 -10.57
N THR A 15 5.52 7.31 -10.16
CA THR A 15 4.35 7.27 -11.04
C THR A 15 3.73 8.65 -11.26
N PHE A 16 2.80 8.73 -12.23
CA PHE A 16 2.04 9.95 -12.51
C PHE A 16 0.78 10.11 -11.64
N HIS A 17 0.58 9.27 -10.63
CA HIS A 17 -0.54 9.36 -9.69
C HIS A 17 -0.07 10.08 -8.42
N PRO A 18 -0.28 11.40 -8.24
CA PRO A 18 0.37 12.13 -7.17
C PRO A 18 -0.17 11.79 -5.77
N SER A 19 -1.46 11.42 -5.64
CA SER A 19 -2.08 11.18 -4.33
C SER A 19 -1.70 9.83 -3.72
N ILE A 20 -1.37 8.82 -4.52
CA ILE A 20 -1.28 7.43 -4.06
C ILE A 20 -0.20 7.22 -2.99
N ALA A 21 0.89 8.00 -3.03
CA ALA A 21 1.91 7.96 -2.00
C ALA A 21 1.38 8.43 -0.65
N LEU A 22 0.65 9.54 -0.63
CA LEU A 22 0.03 10.06 0.58
C LEU A 22 -1.06 9.11 1.09
N ASP A 23 -1.89 8.59 0.18
CA ASP A 23 -2.99 7.68 0.52
C ASP A 23 -2.47 6.37 1.12
N LEU A 24 -1.40 5.80 0.54
CA LEU A 24 -0.77 4.57 1.06
C LEU A 24 -0.02 4.82 2.36
N THR A 25 0.70 5.94 2.50
CA THR A 25 1.32 6.32 3.78
C THR A 25 0.28 6.44 4.88
N ASP A 26 -0.82 7.16 4.65
CA ASP A 26 -1.90 7.32 5.64
C ASP A 26 -2.55 5.98 5.99
N ALA A 27 -2.81 5.13 5.00
CA ALA A 27 -3.34 3.79 5.22
C ALA A 27 -2.37 2.93 6.06
N LEU A 28 -1.06 2.96 5.79
CA LEU A 28 -0.04 2.26 6.58
C LEU A 28 0.00 2.75 8.02
N VAL A 29 0.00 4.07 8.25
CA VAL A 29 -0.02 4.65 9.59
C VAL A 29 -1.24 4.16 10.38
N LYS A 30 -2.42 4.23 9.78
CA LYS A 30 -3.67 3.75 10.40
C LYS A 30 -3.65 2.24 10.65
N GLU A 31 -3.11 1.47 9.73
CA GLU A 31 -3.02 0.01 9.84
C GLU A 31 -2.08 -0.43 10.98
N ILE A 32 -0.90 0.20 11.06
CA ILE A 32 0.09 -0.05 12.11
C ILE A 32 -0.53 0.25 13.47
N GLN A 33 -1.13 1.42 13.64
CA GLN A 33 -1.77 1.83 14.90
C GLN A 33 -2.92 0.89 15.29
N ARG A 34 -3.61 0.31 14.31
CA ARG A 34 -4.76 -0.58 14.55
C ARG A 34 -4.34 -2.02 14.89
N ARG A 35 -3.29 -2.55 14.28
CA ARG A 35 -2.96 -3.99 14.34
C ARG A 35 -1.64 -4.34 15.01
N THR A 36 -0.87 -3.34 15.43
CA THR A 36 0.40 -3.53 16.11
C THR A 36 0.42 -2.71 17.40
N PRO A 37 1.27 -3.07 18.38
CA PRO A 37 1.49 -2.25 19.56
C PRO A 37 2.41 -1.04 19.29
N TYR A 38 2.83 -0.80 18.04
CA TYR A 38 3.79 0.25 17.70
C TYR A 38 3.11 1.62 17.63
N ASN A 39 3.76 2.62 18.21
CA ASN A 39 3.35 4.01 18.09
C ASN A 39 4.03 4.66 16.88
N VAL A 40 3.24 5.25 16.00
CA VAL A 40 3.78 5.99 14.85
C VAL A 40 4.29 7.36 15.31
N THR A 41 5.53 7.71 14.96
CA THR A 41 6.16 8.98 15.31
C THR A 41 7.07 9.50 14.20
N GLY A 42 7.60 10.72 14.36
CA GLY A 42 8.58 11.29 13.43
C GLY A 42 9.94 10.59 13.54
N GLU A 43 10.70 10.58 12.44
CA GLU A 43 11.93 9.80 12.27
C GLU A 43 12.94 9.97 13.41
N VAL A 44 13.15 11.21 13.87
CA VAL A 44 14.11 11.57 14.93
C VAL A 44 13.89 10.81 16.24
N ARG A 45 12.66 10.33 16.51
CA ARG A 45 12.29 9.67 17.78
C ARG A 45 11.89 8.19 17.61
N ALA A 46 12.00 7.64 16.40
CA ALA A 46 11.55 6.29 16.10
C ALA A 46 12.63 5.24 16.37
N ASP A 47 12.24 4.07 16.87
CA ASP A 47 13.13 2.91 16.99
C ASP A 47 13.39 2.25 15.64
N THR A 48 12.39 2.32 14.75
CA THR A 48 12.39 1.71 13.41
C THR A 48 11.82 2.66 12.37
N ILE A 49 12.14 2.43 11.10
CA ILE A 49 11.60 3.17 9.96
C ILE A 49 11.02 2.18 8.95
N LEU A 50 9.79 2.44 8.49
CA LEU A 50 9.18 1.77 7.34
C LEU A 50 9.22 2.75 6.17
N SER A 51 10.15 2.53 5.24
CA SER A 51 10.29 3.31 4.02
C SER A 51 9.76 2.51 2.82
N GLY A 52 9.43 3.21 1.74
CA GLY A 52 9.00 2.54 0.53
C GLY A 52 8.86 3.47 -0.65
N ARG A 53 8.64 2.86 -1.81
CA ARG A 53 8.52 3.52 -3.10
C ARG A 53 7.43 2.86 -3.93
N ILE A 54 6.55 3.67 -4.49
CA ILE A 54 5.56 3.23 -5.47
C ILE A 54 6.23 3.21 -6.84
N ARG A 55 6.32 2.01 -7.42
CA ARG A 55 7.04 1.73 -8.67
C ARG A 55 6.12 1.83 -9.88
N ARG A 56 4.90 1.33 -9.75
CA ARG A 56 3.95 1.27 -10.86
C ARG A 56 2.50 1.29 -10.39
N VAL A 57 1.65 1.92 -11.19
CA VAL A 57 0.19 1.88 -11.11
C VAL A 57 -0.33 1.54 -12.51
N GLU A 58 -1.09 0.48 -12.63
CA GLU A 58 -1.63 -0.03 -13.90
C GLU A 58 -3.13 -0.22 -13.82
N LEU A 59 -3.81 0.00 -14.95
CA LEU A 59 -5.24 -0.29 -15.10
C LEU A 59 -5.43 -1.36 -16.18
N ASP A 60 -5.97 -2.50 -15.79
CA ASP A 60 -6.25 -3.61 -16.69
C ASP A 60 -7.76 -3.85 -16.77
N GLN A 61 -8.31 -3.83 -17.99
CA GLN A 61 -9.71 -4.12 -18.22
C GLN A 61 -9.91 -5.64 -18.38
N LEU A 62 -10.73 -6.25 -17.53
CA LEU A 62 -11.12 -7.65 -17.70
C LEU A 62 -12.05 -7.80 -18.92
N ALA A 63 -11.84 -8.85 -19.72
CA ALA A 63 -12.44 -9.04 -21.04
C ALA A 63 -13.99 -9.01 -21.05
N LYS A 64 -14.55 -8.63 -22.22
CA LYS A 64 -15.97 -8.35 -22.45
C LYS A 64 -16.88 -9.57 -22.24
N SER A 65 -18.04 -9.38 -21.62
CA SER A 65 -19.12 -10.37 -21.63
C SER A 65 -19.65 -10.60 -23.04
N LYS A 66 -19.70 -11.87 -23.49
CA LYS A 66 -20.21 -12.27 -24.81
C LYS A 66 -21.74 -12.19 -24.94
N LEU A 67 -22.48 -12.05 -23.84
CA LEU A 67 -23.94 -11.98 -23.83
C LEU A 67 -24.49 -10.55 -23.93
N THR A 68 -23.80 -9.57 -23.33
CA THR A 68 -24.26 -8.17 -23.22
C THR A 68 -23.35 -7.17 -23.91
N GLY A 69 -22.10 -7.53 -24.24
CA GLY A 69 -21.10 -6.63 -24.81
C GLY A 69 -20.44 -5.69 -23.79
N LEU A 70 -20.86 -5.71 -22.52
CA LEU A 70 -20.29 -4.90 -21.44
C LEU A 70 -19.05 -5.63 -20.83
N SER A 71 -17.90 -4.96 -20.79
CA SER A 71 -16.77 -5.29 -19.89
C SER A 71 -16.98 -4.48 -18.62
N GLU A 72 -16.98 -5.08 -17.43
CA GLU A 72 -17.46 -4.34 -16.24
C GLU A 72 -16.54 -4.43 -15.03
N GLU A 73 -15.32 -4.95 -15.13
CA GLU A 73 -14.37 -4.84 -14.02
C GLU A 73 -13.01 -4.37 -14.56
N VAL A 74 -12.50 -3.31 -13.94
CA VAL A 74 -11.16 -2.80 -14.17
C VAL A 74 -10.36 -3.03 -12.91
N ILE A 75 -9.21 -3.68 -13.08
CA ILE A 75 -8.24 -3.92 -12.02
C ILE A 75 -7.27 -2.75 -11.98
N VAL A 76 -7.09 -2.17 -10.79
CA VAL A 76 -6.00 -1.26 -10.46
C VAL A 76 -4.90 -2.10 -9.80
N THR A 77 -3.77 -2.26 -10.45
CA THR A 77 -2.58 -2.94 -9.89
C THR A 77 -1.58 -1.89 -9.42
N VAL A 78 -1.11 -2.00 -8.17
CA VAL A 78 -0.09 -1.11 -7.61
C VAL A 78 1.09 -1.95 -7.16
N THR A 79 2.27 -1.61 -7.66
CA THR A 79 3.54 -2.28 -7.32
C THR A 79 4.39 -1.35 -6.46
N ILE A 80 4.86 -1.85 -5.32
CA ILE A 80 5.69 -1.13 -4.37
C ILE A 80 6.96 -1.90 -4.03
N ASP A 81 8.01 -1.16 -3.68
CA ASP A 81 9.15 -1.66 -2.94
C ASP A 81 9.08 -1.08 -1.52
N PHE A 82 9.40 -1.86 -0.49
CA PHE A 82 9.42 -1.35 0.89
C PHE A 82 10.46 -2.05 1.75
N GLU A 83 10.93 -1.31 2.75
CA GLU A 83 11.92 -1.75 3.72
C GLU A 83 11.51 -1.33 5.12
N TRP A 84 11.66 -2.23 6.09
CA TRP A 84 11.50 -1.93 7.50
C TRP A 84 12.83 -2.18 8.22
N THR A 85 13.37 -1.14 8.86
CA THR A 85 14.75 -1.14 9.38
C THR A 85 14.80 -0.66 10.82
N ASP A 86 15.61 -1.33 11.65
CA ASP A 86 15.92 -0.90 13.01
C ASP A 86 16.97 0.21 12.98
N LEU A 87 16.56 1.43 13.34
CA LEU A 87 17.40 2.63 13.27
C LEU A 87 18.54 2.63 14.31
N ARG A 88 18.40 1.86 15.39
CA ARG A 88 19.43 1.76 16.45
C ARG A 88 20.59 0.87 16.03
N THR A 89 20.32 -0.10 15.16
CA THR A 89 21.30 -1.11 14.72
C THR A 89 21.66 -1.03 13.25
N GLY A 90 20.86 -0.33 12.43
CA GLY A 90 20.97 -0.32 10.97
C GLY A 90 20.51 -1.62 10.30
N ARG A 91 19.94 -2.57 11.05
CA ARG A 91 19.53 -3.86 10.51
C ARG A 91 18.17 -3.77 9.81
N THR A 92 18.13 -4.16 8.55
CA THR A 92 16.88 -4.43 7.82
C THR A 92 16.17 -5.64 8.42
N LEU A 93 14.94 -5.42 8.88
CA LEU A 93 14.07 -6.43 9.47
C LEU A 93 13.22 -7.12 8.39
N VAL A 94 12.69 -6.33 7.45
CA VAL A 94 11.92 -6.80 6.29
C VAL A 94 12.32 -5.97 5.07
N ALA A 95 12.47 -6.61 3.92
CA ALA A 95 12.56 -5.96 2.63
C ALA A 95 11.78 -6.77 1.59
N ARG A 96 10.98 -6.08 0.78
CA ARG A 96 10.25 -6.66 -0.34
C ARG A 96 10.38 -5.74 -1.54
N GLU A 97 10.65 -6.36 -2.67
CA GLU A 97 10.70 -5.70 -3.97
C GLU A 97 9.55 -6.21 -4.84
N SER A 98 9.05 -5.36 -5.73
CA SER A 98 7.97 -5.68 -6.67
C SER A 98 6.73 -6.28 -6.00
N TYR A 99 6.42 -5.81 -4.78
CA TYR A 99 5.27 -6.27 -4.03
C TYR A 99 4.00 -5.65 -4.63
N ALA A 100 3.08 -6.47 -5.12
CA ALA A 100 1.91 -6.01 -5.85
C ALA A 100 0.61 -6.25 -5.08
N GLY A 101 -0.26 -5.24 -5.09
CA GLY A 101 -1.64 -5.33 -4.64
C GLY A 101 -2.59 -5.02 -5.79
N GLN A 102 -3.85 -5.41 -5.62
CA GLN A 102 -4.89 -5.18 -6.62
C GLN A 102 -6.16 -4.63 -6.00
N GLY A 103 -6.88 -3.83 -6.76
CA GLY A 103 -8.20 -3.32 -6.42
C GLY A 103 -9.08 -3.35 -7.65
N VAL A 104 -10.38 -3.51 -7.48
CA VAL A 104 -11.32 -3.64 -8.59
C VAL A 104 -12.38 -2.56 -8.49
N PHE A 105 -12.78 -2.00 -9.63
CA PHE A 105 -13.95 -1.14 -9.74
C PHE A 105 -14.70 -1.40 -11.05
N ASN A 106 -15.99 -1.10 -11.06
CA ASN A 106 -16.87 -1.25 -12.23
C ASN A 106 -17.29 0.10 -12.84
N PRO A 107 -16.58 0.59 -13.88
CA PRO A 107 -16.93 1.87 -14.52
C PRO A 107 -18.19 1.81 -15.40
N SER A 108 -18.72 0.62 -15.67
CA SER A 108 -19.77 0.43 -16.66
C SER A 108 -21.16 0.70 -16.08
N ARG A 109 -22.10 1.11 -16.94
CA ARG A 109 -23.45 1.49 -16.52
C ARG A 109 -24.36 0.26 -16.38
N PRO A 110 -25.23 0.23 -15.35
CA PRO A 110 -25.64 1.35 -14.50
C PRO A 110 -24.79 1.60 -13.25
N VAL A 111 -23.74 0.79 -13.00
CA VAL A 111 -22.92 0.85 -11.78
C VAL A 111 -22.12 2.16 -11.71
N GLY A 112 -21.30 2.44 -12.72
CA GLY A 112 -20.61 3.73 -12.88
C GLY A 112 -19.66 4.07 -11.73
N GLU A 113 -18.99 3.08 -11.17
CA GLU A 113 -18.02 3.29 -10.09
C GLU A 113 -16.80 4.10 -10.59
N PRO A 114 -16.31 5.04 -9.77
CA PRO A 114 -15.12 5.81 -10.09
C PRO A 114 -13.84 5.01 -9.80
N VAL A 115 -12.75 5.31 -10.51
CA VAL A 115 -11.44 4.63 -10.39
C VAL A 115 -10.85 4.72 -8.98
N GLU A 116 -11.23 5.77 -8.25
CA GLU A 116 -10.87 6.02 -6.87
C GLU A 116 -11.30 4.89 -5.94
N LEU A 117 -12.38 4.15 -6.25
CA LEU A 117 -12.76 2.98 -5.46
C LEU A 117 -11.78 1.83 -5.64
N GLY A 118 -11.34 1.55 -6.87
CA GLY A 118 -10.31 0.55 -7.14
C GLY A 118 -8.97 0.94 -6.51
N THR A 119 -8.61 2.22 -6.61
CA THR A 119 -7.39 2.78 -6.00
C THR A 119 -7.43 2.68 -4.47
N LEU A 120 -8.56 3.02 -3.85
CA LEU A 120 -8.74 2.85 -2.41
C LEU A 120 -8.64 1.38 -2.00
N ALA A 121 -9.25 0.47 -2.75
CA ALA A 121 -9.21 -0.96 -2.45
C ALA A 121 -7.77 -1.51 -2.44
N VAL A 122 -6.97 -1.19 -3.46
CA VAL A 122 -5.57 -1.63 -3.52
C VAL A 122 -4.70 -0.99 -2.43
N VAL A 123 -4.90 0.30 -2.13
CA VAL A 123 -4.19 0.99 -1.04
C VAL A 123 -4.47 0.31 0.30
N GLN A 124 -5.75 0.04 0.60
CA GLN A 124 -6.14 -0.62 1.84
C GLN A 124 -5.61 -2.06 1.91
N GLN A 125 -5.57 -2.77 0.78
CA GLN A 125 -4.97 -4.10 0.72
C GLN A 125 -3.46 -4.06 1.01
N LEU A 126 -2.72 -3.24 0.26
CA LEU A 126 -1.27 -3.12 0.45
C LEU A 126 -0.90 -2.73 1.88
N ALA A 127 -1.64 -1.81 2.49
CA ALA A 127 -1.40 -1.46 3.89
C ALA A 127 -1.56 -2.66 4.83
N ARG A 128 -2.64 -3.44 4.69
CA ARG A 128 -2.87 -4.66 5.50
C ARG A 128 -1.76 -5.69 5.32
N ASP A 129 -1.29 -5.85 4.09
CA ASP A 129 -0.32 -6.87 3.71
C ASP A 129 1.08 -6.50 4.19
N VAL A 130 1.52 -5.25 3.99
CA VAL A 130 2.78 -4.74 4.53
C VAL A 130 2.83 -4.85 6.05
N VAL A 131 1.76 -4.49 6.76
CA VAL A 131 1.70 -4.64 8.22
C VAL A 131 1.67 -6.11 8.63
N SER A 132 1.13 -7.00 7.80
CA SER A 132 1.22 -8.45 8.03
C SER A 132 2.67 -8.94 7.94
N GLU A 133 3.44 -8.47 6.96
CA GLU A 133 4.86 -8.78 6.83
C GLU A 133 5.65 -8.29 8.05
N MET A 134 5.40 -7.07 8.54
CA MET A 134 6.02 -6.55 9.77
C MET A 134 5.76 -7.44 10.98
N ARG A 135 4.53 -7.94 11.12
CA ARG A 135 4.15 -8.84 12.22
C ARG A 135 4.76 -10.23 12.11
N SER A 136 5.01 -10.71 10.90
CA SER A 136 5.58 -12.04 10.67
C SER A 136 7.07 -12.13 11.01
N ALA A 137 7.76 -11.00 10.99
CA ALA A 137 9.20 -10.91 11.29
C ALA A 137 9.51 -10.95 12.79
N TRP A 138 8.50 -11.08 13.66
CA TRP A 138 8.62 -10.98 15.12
C TRP A 138 8.07 -12.20 15.85
#